data_AF-A0A559K457-F1
#
_entry.id   AF-A0A559K457-F1
#
_cell.length_a   1.000
_cell.length_b   1.000
_cell.length_c   1.000
_cell.angle_alpha   90.00
_cell.angle_beta   90.00
_cell.angle_gamma   90.00
#
_symmetry.space_group_name_H-M   'P 1'
#
loop_
_entity.id
_entity.type
_entity.pdbx_description
1 polymer ?
#
loop_
_entity_poly.entity_id
_entity_poly.type
_entity_poly.pdbx_seq_one_letter_code
_entity_poly.pdbx_strand_id
1 'polypeptide(L)' 'MIEEKPERPVELCPHCGADLIGDPIPEEKRRHANSPYFIKRRIGLYDLKLDRTTHWQCPDCEGTWERHD' A
#
# COMPACT_ATOMS: atom_id res chain seq x y z
N MET A 1 24.23 -16.06 10.02
CA MET A 1 23.14 -15.79 9.07
C MET A 1 22.43 -14.59 9.63
N ILE A 2 22.59 -13.41 9.02
CA ILE A 2 21.91 -12.22 9.49
C ILE A 2 20.48 -12.37 8.96
N GLU A 3 19.54 -12.70 9.83
CA GLU A 3 18.12 -12.61 9.51
C GLU A 3 17.82 -11.12 9.35
N GLU A 4 18.06 -10.58 8.15
CA GLU A 4 17.65 -9.22 7.79
C GLU A 4 16.12 -9.23 7.72
N LYS A 5 15.52 -9.08 8.90
CA LYS A 5 14.08 -8.93 9.07
C LYS A 5 13.71 -7.65 8.31
N PRO A 6 12.97 -7.72 7.20
CA PRO A 6 12.67 -6.55 6.39
C PRO A 6 11.96 -5.53 7.26
N GLU A 7 12.54 -4.35 7.36
CA GLU A 7 11.96 -3.22 8.07
C GLU A 7 10.58 -2.90 7.49
N ARG A 8 9.58 -2.72 8.37
CA ARG A 8 8.23 -2.39 7.95
C ARG A 8 8.26 -1.00 7.31
N PRO A 9 7.93 -0.85 6.02
CA PRO A 9 7.81 0.46 5.43
C PRO A 9 6.73 1.22 6.20
N VAL A 10 6.96 2.51 6.44
CA VAL A 10 5.96 3.36 7.08
C VAL A 10 5.27 4.13 5.97
N GLU A 11 3.99 3.84 5.78
CA GLU A 11 3.13 4.61 4.88
C GLU A 11 1.92 5.06 5.68
N LEU A 12 1.84 6.37 5.91
CA LEU A 12 0.75 6.99 6.66
C LEU A 12 -0.15 7.76 5.69
N CYS A 13 -1.44 7.80 6.01
CA CYS A 13 -2.38 8.62 5.28
C CYS A 13 -2.03 10.11 5.49
N PRO A 14 -1.90 10.92 4.43
CA PRO A 14 -1.60 12.34 4.56
C PRO A 14 -2.74 13.15 5.20
N HIS A 15 -3.96 12.60 5.23
CA HIS A 15 -5.15 13.30 5.74
C HIS A 15 -5.42 13.03 7.23
N CYS A 16 -5.26 11.78 7.67
CA CYS A 16 -5.59 11.38 9.04
C CYS A 16 -4.43 10.73 9.80
N GLY A 17 -3.30 10.46 9.15
CA GLY A 17 -2.16 9.75 9.74
C GLY A 17 -2.39 8.25 9.96
N ALA A 18 -3.47 7.67 9.44
CA ALA A 18 -3.72 6.23 9.56
C ALA A 18 -2.63 5.40 8.87
N ASP A 19 -2.26 4.28 9.49
CA ASP A 19 -1.27 3.36 8.94
C ASP A 19 -1.86 2.59 7.74
N LEU A 20 -1.29 2.87 6.57
CA LEU A 20 -1.69 2.27 5.29
C LEU A 20 -0.93 0.97 4.99
N ILE A 21 -0.07 0.52 5.91
CA ILE A 21 0.63 -0.77 5.84
C ILE A 21 -0.06 -1.75 6.77
N GLY A 22 -0.58 -2.83 6.19
CA GLY A 22 -1.22 -3.91 6.91
C GLY A 22 -0.22 -4.96 7.39
N ASP A 23 -0.76 -6.14 7.66
CA ASP A 23 0.00 -7.28 8.13
C ASP A 23 1.08 -7.73 7.14
N PRO A 24 2.16 -8.37 7.66
CA PRO A 24 3.16 -8.98 6.82
C PRO A 24 2.54 -10.08 5.95
N ILE A 25 2.97 -10.11 4.68
CA ILE A 25 2.52 -11.14 3.74
C ILE A 25 3.18 -12.47 4.15
N PRO A 26 2.38 -13.53 4.39
CA PRO A 26 2.93 -14.85 4.72
C PRO A 26 3.80 -15.36 3.58
N GLU A 27 4.91 -16.02 3.92
CA GLU A 27 5.98 -16.36 2.96
C GLU A 27 5.49 -17.13 1.73
N GLU A 28 4.55 -18.05 1.93
CA GLU A 28 3.91 -18.83 0.87
C GLU A 28 3.20 -17.95 -0.18
N LYS A 29 2.63 -16.81 0.25
CA LYS A 29 1.92 -15.87 -0.63
C LYS A 29 2.83 -14.79 -1.20
N ARG A 30 4.05 -14.63 -0.69
CA ARG A 30 5.02 -13.63 -1.21
C ARG A 30 5.33 -13.85 -2.69
N ARG A 31 5.35 -15.10 -3.16
CA ARG A 31 5.57 -15.42 -4.59
C ARG A 31 4.52 -14.83 -5.54
N HIS A 32 3.29 -14.62 -5.06
CA HIS A 32 2.18 -14.11 -5.86
C HIS A 32 1.85 -12.65 -5.53
N ALA A 33 2.57 -12.05 -4.57
CA ALA A 33 2.31 -10.69 -4.15
C ALA A 33 3.16 -9.71 -4.96
N ASN A 34 2.53 -8.62 -5.39
CA ASN A 34 3.23 -7.47 -5.97
C ASN A 34 4.07 -6.69 -4.95
N SER A 35 3.93 -7.00 -3.66
CA SER A 35 4.72 -6.42 -2.54
C SER A 35 5.47 -7.55 -1.85
N PRO A 36 6.79 -7.44 -1.65
CA PRO A 36 7.60 -8.56 -1.19
C PRO A 36 7.36 -8.92 0.29
N TYR A 37 6.83 -8.00 1.11
CA TYR A 37 6.81 -8.20 2.58
C TYR A 37 5.54 -7.76 3.30
N PHE A 38 4.80 -6.74 2.84
CA PHE A 38 3.64 -6.19 3.56
C PHE A 38 2.46 -5.88 2.65
N ILE A 39 1.24 -6.06 3.18
CA ILE A 39 0.00 -5.72 2.49
C ILE A 39 -0.19 -4.20 2.52
N LYS A 40 -0.49 -3.59 1.38
CA LYS A 40 -0.86 -2.17 1.31
C LYS A 40 -2.38 -2.04 1.46
N ARG A 41 -2.84 -1.18 2.36
CA ARG A 41 -4.26 -0.93 2.64
C ARG A 41 -4.85 0.23 1.83
N ARG A 42 -4.01 1.04 1.16
CA ARG A 42 -4.48 2.12 0.29
C ARG A 42 -5.30 1.57 -0.89
N ILE A 43 -6.37 2.26 -1.22
CA ILE A 43 -7.27 1.91 -2.33
C ILE A 43 -6.81 2.68 -3.57
N GLY A 44 -6.61 1.99 -4.68
CA GLY A 44 -6.28 2.63 -5.96
C GLY A 44 -7.54 3.05 -6.70
N LEU A 45 -7.70 4.36 -6.95
CA LEU A 45 -8.77 4.87 -7.80
C LEU A 45 -8.34 4.79 -9.26
N TYR A 46 -8.97 3.87 -9.99
CA TYR A 46 -8.68 3.60 -11.40
C TYR A 46 -9.47 4.52 -12.31
N ASP A 47 -8.77 5.18 -13.25
CA ASP A 47 -9.40 5.92 -14.33
C ASP A 47 -9.40 5.05 -15.60
N LEU A 48 -10.61 4.71 -16.07
CA LEU A 48 -10.81 3.87 -17.25
C LEU A 48 -10.36 4.55 -18.56
N LYS A 49 -10.35 5.88 -18.63
CA LYS A 49 -9.95 6.60 -19.85
C LYS A 49 -8.43 6.65 -20.00
N LEU A 50 -7.73 6.79 -18.89
CA LEU A 50 -6.27 6.81 -18.81
C LEU A 50 -5.67 5.41 -18.59
N ASP A 51 -6.51 4.39 -18.43
CA ASP A 51 -6.16 3.00 -18.16
C ASP A 51 -5.14 2.85 -17.02
N ARG A 52 -5.32 3.63 -15.95
CA ARG A 52 -4.38 3.64 -14.82
C ARG A 52 -4.99 4.11 -13.52
N THR A 53 -4.38 3.70 -12.42
CA THR A 53 -4.61 4.32 -11.11
C THR A 53 -4.10 5.76 -11.14
N THR A 54 -4.98 6.73 -10.92
CA THR A 54 -4.66 8.17 -10.90
C THR A 54 -4.56 8.72 -9.50
N HIS A 55 -5.32 8.17 -8.56
CA HIS A 55 -5.36 8.62 -7.17
C HIS A 55 -5.31 7.43 -6.22
N TRP A 56 -4.86 7.70 -5.00
CA TRP A 56 -4.97 6.80 -3.87
C TRP A 56 -6.04 7.31 -2.92
N GLN A 57 -6.73 6.38 -2.25
CA GLN A 57 -7.72 6.67 -1.23
C GLN A 57 -7.39 5.93 0.06
N CYS A 58 -7.58 6.61 1.20
CA CYS A 58 -7.48 6.00 2.52
C CYS A 58 -8.77 5.25 2.85
N PRO A 59 -8.70 3.98 3.29
CA PRO A 59 -9.88 3.24 3.71
C PRO A 59 -10.47 3.71 5.05
N ASP A 60 -9.70 4.43 5.88
CA ASP A 60 -10.11 4.82 7.23
C ASP A 60 -10.76 6.23 7.29
N CYS A 61 -10.30 7.18 6.48
CA CYS A 61 -10.84 8.56 6.44
C CYS A 61 -11.42 8.96 5.08
N GLU A 62 -11.40 8.06 4.09
CA GLU A 62 -11.86 8.28 2.71
C GLU A 62 -11.11 9.40 1.95
N GLY A 63 -10.09 10.01 2.56
CA GLY A 63 -9.27 11.04 1.95
C GLY A 63 -8.54 10.52 0.72
N THR A 64 -8.56 11.32 -0.34
CA THR A 64 -7.96 10.99 -1.63
C THR A 64 -6.75 11.87 -1.91
N TRP A 65 -5.74 11.34 -2.60
CA TRP A 65 -4.58 12.11 -3.04
C TRP A 65 -4.07 11.61 -4.38
N GLU A 66 -3.46 12.50 -5.16
CA GLU A 66 -2.88 12.16 -6.46
C GLU A 66 -1.75 11.15 -6.30
N ARG A 67 -1.69 10.20 -7.23
CA ARG A 67 -0.54 9.33 -7.41
C ARG A 67 0.57 10.15 -8.07
N HIS A 68 1.45 10.71 -7.25
CA HIS A 68 2.75 11.19 -7.73
C HIS A 68 3.66 9.97 -7.89
N ASP A 69 3.83 9.53 -9.14
CA ASP A 69 4.78 8.48 -9.53
C ASP A 69 6.20 9.06 -9.72
#